data_AF-A0A7N0ZTB3-F1
#
_entry.id   AF-A0A7N0ZTB3-F1
#
_cell.length_a   1.000
_cell.length_b   1.000
_cell.length_c   1.000
_cell.angle_alpha   90.00
_cell.angle_beta   90.00
_cell.angle_gamma   90.00
#
_symmetry.space_group_name_H-M   'P 1'
#
loop_
_entity.id
_entity.type
_entity.pdbx_description
1 polymer ?
#
loop_
_entity_poly.entity_id
_entity_poly.type
_entity_poly.pdbx_seq_one_letter_code
_entity_poly.pdbx_strand_id
1 'polypeptide(L)'
;MSPLLGVEHVDPGVCVHVTREFLECIQENALCQRPALRVDAATVNVHCHTALLISDHSVFSQGAVKSRPCVCVEIKPKCGFLPFSNFITEENYIKKTTTRFKMHQEFKLHHQQEISHVSEYDPIDLFSGSEDMILRAMKSLFHTPQNNFRVFLDGALVFGGLGGGTADTDVPTAIALEDALQHFINVRDGLRTDSFLKLVAKTIFKSRILDKLLQVQKLEDIDIEGAIHTYYNVISQPCTVCKSVNRNMSHKLSSLHRLPFDECLRITRDHLISATAKDCSLMVAFRPERDGYGTVPYDNVYLDSTKQSFNYKMSFIDLDMKRLEKMEHYYELDQGIVGWYNQMIHDQESNHSKGAKLCKSRVDAASDRRLNSQASAQIFHSA
;
A
#
# COMPACT_ATOMS: atom_id res chain seq x y z
N MET A 1 -19.16 2.81 -3.62
CA MET A 1 -17.92 2.57 -4.41
C MET A 1 -18.20 2.15 -5.86
N SER A 2 -19.19 1.30 -6.16
CA SER A 2 -19.46 0.82 -7.53
C SER A 2 -19.63 1.92 -8.61
N PRO A 3 -20.33 3.06 -8.36
CA PRO A 3 -20.42 4.14 -9.35
C PRO A 3 -19.07 4.79 -9.68
N LEU A 4 -18.08 4.68 -8.78
CA LEU A 4 -16.76 5.28 -8.93
C LEU A 4 -15.73 4.31 -9.52
N LEU A 5 -15.86 3.02 -9.20
CA LEU A 5 -14.89 1.98 -9.61
C LEU A 5 -15.36 1.09 -10.77
N GLY A 6 -16.64 1.15 -11.13
CA GLY A 6 -17.27 0.24 -12.10
C GLY A 6 -18.06 -0.87 -11.39
N VAL A 7 -19.29 -1.11 -11.86
CA VAL A 7 -20.16 -2.16 -11.31
C VAL A 7 -19.65 -3.56 -11.63
N GLU A 8 -18.84 -3.69 -12.68
CA GLU A 8 -18.19 -4.91 -13.13
C GLU A 8 -17.02 -5.35 -12.24
N HIS A 9 -16.47 -4.44 -11.43
CA HIS A 9 -15.31 -4.68 -10.57
C HIS A 9 -15.62 -4.66 -9.07
N VAL A 10 -16.89 -4.42 -8.70
CA VAL A 10 -17.29 -4.31 -7.29
C VAL A 10 -18.45 -5.26 -7.05
N ASP A 11 -18.21 -6.33 -6.29
CA ASP A 11 -19.26 -7.20 -5.77
C ASP A 11 -19.77 -6.60 -4.45
N PRO A 12 -21.01 -6.07 -4.40
CA PRO A 12 -21.58 -5.56 -3.16
C PRO A 12 -21.92 -6.66 -2.16
N GLY A 13 -21.89 -7.93 -2.59
CA GLY A 13 -22.34 -9.08 -1.81
C GLY A 13 -23.85 -9.10 -1.58
N VAL A 14 -24.30 -10.11 -0.85
CA VAL A 14 -25.68 -10.30 -0.42
C VAL A 14 -25.72 -10.46 1.08
N CYS A 15 -26.54 -9.66 1.76
CA CYS A 15 -26.79 -9.82 3.19
C CYS A 15 -27.56 -11.12 3.43
N VAL A 16 -27.02 -11.99 4.28
CA VAL A 16 -27.64 -13.26 4.69
C VAL A 16 -27.86 -13.29 6.19
N HIS A 17 -28.98 -13.87 6.61
CA HIS A 17 -29.25 -14.08 8.02
C HIS A 17 -28.36 -15.18 8.60
N VAL A 18 -27.84 -14.93 9.79
CA VAL A 18 -27.00 -15.87 10.54
C VAL A 18 -27.46 -15.95 11.98
N THR A 19 -27.31 -17.13 12.59
CA THR A 19 -27.62 -17.31 14.02
C THR A 19 -26.38 -17.07 14.87
N ARG A 20 -26.61 -16.82 16.16
CA ARG A 20 -25.52 -16.67 17.13
C ARG A 20 -24.67 -17.94 17.21
N GLU A 21 -25.30 -19.11 17.24
CA GLU A 21 -24.64 -20.41 17.33
C GLU A 21 -23.75 -20.66 16.11
N PHE A 22 -24.19 -20.23 14.92
CA PHE A 22 -23.37 -20.27 13.72
C PHE A 22 -22.12 -19.40 13.86
N LEU A 23 -22.25 -18.16 14.36
CA LEU A 23 -21.12 -17.24 14.53
C LEU A 23 -20.14 -17.71 15.61
N GLU A 24 -20.64 -18.28 16.71
CA GLU A 24 -19.82 -18.91 17.74
C GLU A 24 -19.01 -20.08 17.17
N CYS A 25 -19.64 -20.95 16.38
CA CYS A 25 -18.95 -22.06 15.70
C CYS A 25 -17.88 -21.57 14.70
N ILE A 26 -18.15 -20.51 13.93
CA ILE A 26 -17.16 -19.91 13.03
C ILE A 26 -15.96 -19.37 13.81
N GLN A 27 -16.19 -18.70 14.94
CA GLN A 27 -15.12 -18.16 15.77
C GLN A 27 -14.20 -19.28 16.29
N GLU A 28 -14.78 -20.37 16.79
CA GLU A 28 -14.02 -21.52 17.29
C GLU A 28 -13.22 -22.19 16.18
N ASN A 29 -13.85 -22.45 15.03
CA ASN A 29 -13.21 -23.13 13.90
C ASN A 29 -12.08 -22.31 13.25
N ALA A 30 -12.19 -20.99 13.25
CA ALA A 30 -11.19 -20.11 12.67
C ALA A 30 -10.04 -19.79 13.64
N LEU A 31 -10.20 -20.04 14.95
CA LEU A 31 -9.28 -19.55 15.99
C LEU A 31 -7.83 -20.00 15.75
N CYS A 32 -7.63 -21.28 15.42
CA CYS A 32 -6.30 -21.86 15.18
C CYS A 32 -5.65 -21.43 13.85
N GLN A 33 -6.41 -20.82 12.94
CA GLN A 33 -5.92 -20.36 11.64
C GLN A 33 -5.57 -18.86 11.65
N ARG A 34 -5.99 -18.13 12.68
CA ARG A 34 -5.74 -16.69 12.81
C ARG A 34 -4.37 -16.44 13.43
N PRO A 35 -3.59 -15.47 12.93
CA PRO A 35 -2.38 -15.01 13.60
C PRO A 35 -2.68 -14.52 15.02
N ALA A 36 -1.78 -14.77 15.97
CA ALA A 36 -1.95 -14.40 17.38
C ALA A 36 -2.35 -12.92 17.56
N LEU A 37 -1.62 -12.00 16.90
CA LEU A 37 -1.91 -10.56 16.93
C LEU A 37 -3.33 -10.22 16.47
N ARG A 38 -3.93 -11.00 15.56
CA ARG A 38 -5.31 -10.80 15.09
C ARG A 38 -6.33 -11.37 16.06
N VAL A 39 -6.00 -12.48 16.73
CA VAL A 39 -6.84 -13.06 17.80
C VAL A 39 -6.98 -12.07 18.94
N ASP A 40 -5.87 -11.45 19.35
CA ASP A 40 -5.84 -10.48 20.45
C ASP A 40 -6.55 -9.16 20.09
N ALA A 41 -6.44 -8.73 18.82
CA ALA A 41 -7.00 -7.45 18.39
C ALA A 41 -8.53 -7.44 18.25
N ALA A 42 -9.15 -8.56 17.86
CA ALA A 42 -10.60 -8.62 17.63
C ALA A 42 -11.14 -10.05 17.57
N THR A 43 -12.41 -10.19 17.94
CA THR A 43 -13.20 -11.43 17.84
C THR A 43 -14.36 -11.27 16.87
N VAL A 44 -15.02 -12.38 16.51
CA VAL A 44 -16.23 -12.34 15.70
C VAL A 44 -17.34 -11.71 16.56
N ASN A 45 -18.07 -10.75 16.02
CA ASN A 45 -19.22 -10.18 16.72
C ASN A 45 -20.41 -11.14 16.67
N VAL A 46 -20.53 -12.01 17.66
CA VAL A 46 -21.60 -13.02 17.78
C VAL A 46 -23.00 -12.43 18.01
N HIS A 47 -23.11 -11.13 18.25
CA HIS A 47 -24.39 -10.44 18.41
C HIS A 47 -24.97 -9.94 17.08
N CYS A 48 -24.25 -10.11 15.96
CA CYS A 48 -24.77 -9.80 14.64
C CYS A 48 -25.80 -10.87 14.20
N HIS A 49 -26.83 -10.43 13.48
CA HIS A 49 -27.85 -11.31 12.88
C HIS A 49 -27.73 -11.44 11.37
N THR A 50 -26.74 -10.77 10.80
CA THR A 50 -26.51 -10.70 9.35
C THR A 50 -25.01 -10.82 9.07
N ALA A 51 -24.67 -11.55 8.02
CA ALA A 51 -23.33 -11.60 7.44
C ALA A 51 -23.39 -11.21 5.95
N LEU A 52 -22.25 -10.91 5.35
CA LEU A 52 -22.14 -10.57 3.93
C LEU A 52 -21.62 -11.80 3.17
N LEU A 53 -22.43 -12.33 2.26
CA LEU A 53 -22.04 -13.38 1.33
C LEU A 53 -21.49 -12.73 0.05
N ILE A 54 -20.21 -12.98 -0.26
CA ILE A 54 -19.51 -12.40 -1.41
C ILE A 54 -19.02 -13.55 -2.30
N SER A 55 -18.94 -13.32 -3.61
CA SER A 55 -18.33 -14.27 -4.53
C SER A 55 -16.86 -14.50 -4.18
N ASP A 56 -16.38 -15.75 -4.30
CA ASP A 56 -14.95 -16.01 -4.20
C ASP A 56 -14.23 -15.49 -5.46
N HIS A 57 -13.57 -14.35 -5.32
CA HIS A 57 -12.84 -13.70 -6.41
C HIS A 57 -11.52 -14.39 -6.75
N SER A 58 -11.04 -15.32 -5.93
CA SER A 58 -9.81 -16.08 -6.19
C SER A 58 -10.00 -17.19 -7.24
N VAL A 59 -11.25 -17.51 -7.60
CA VAL A 59 -11.62 -18.56 -8.56
C VAL A 59 -12.55 -18.04 -9.66
N PHE A 60 -12.58 -18.68 -10.83
CA PHE A 60 -13.61 -18.42 -11.85
C PHE A 60 -14.87 -19.22 -11.55
N SER A 61 -16.04 -18.57 -11.66
CA SER A 61 -17.35 -19.22 -11.48
C SER A 61 -17.49 -20.39 -12.47
N GLN A 62 -17.85 -21.57 -11.97
CA GLN A 62 -17.85 -22.80 -12.75
C GLN A 62 -18.96 -22.81 -13.82
N GLY A 63 -18.58 -22.62 -15.08
CA GLY A 63 -19.23 -23.29 -16.21
C GLY A 63 -18.50 -24.61 -16.48
N ALA A 64 -19.07 -25.75 -16.05
CA ALA A 64 -18.77 -27.14 -16.42
C ALA A 64 -17.31 -27.68 -16.48
N VAL A 65 -16.26 -26.89 -16.22
CA VAL A 65 -14.87 -27.30 -16.45
C VAL A 65 -14.06 -27.19 -15.15
N LYS A 66 -14.12 -28.25 -14.33
CA LYS A 66 -13.26 -28.47 -13.14
C LYS A 66 -11.78 -28.75 -13.47
N SER A 67 -11.31 -28.49 -14.70
CA SER A 67 -10.03 -29.07 -15.18
C SER A 67 -8.87 -28.08 -15.40
N ARG A 68 -8.95 -26.82 -14.97
CA ARG A 68 -7.87 -25.86 -15.24
C ARG A 68 -7.51 -25.05 -14.00
N PRO A 69 -6.20 -24.85 -13.76
CA PRO A 69 -5.75 -24.04 -12.64
C PRO A 69 -6.22 -22.59 -12.81
N CYS A 70 -6.66 -22.01 -11.71
CA CYS A 70 -6.92 -20.59 -11.54
C CYS A 70 -5.86 -20.02 -10.61
N VAL A 71 -5.14 -19.00 -11.08
CA VAL A 71 -4.19 -18.26 -10.22
C VAL A 71 -4.73 -16.87 -10.00
N CYS A 72 -4.82 -16.45 -8.74
CA CYS A 72 -5.25 -15.11 -8.38
C CYS A 72 -4.16 -14.39 -7.58
N VAL A 73 -3.95 -13.11 -7.87
CA VAL A 73 -3.17 -12.22 -7.02
C VAL A 73 -4.09 -11.28 -6.27
N GLU A 74 -3.80 -11.04 -4.99
CA GLU A 74 -4.35 -9.92 -4.23
C GLU A 74 -3.25 -8.89 -4.02
N ILE A 75 -3.52 -7.65 -4.42
CA ILE A 75 -2.62 -6.51 -4.27
C ILE A 75 -3.30 -5.46 -3.40
N LYS A 76 -2.66 -5.03 -2.33
CA LYS A 76 -3.08 -3.84 -1.56
C LYS A 76 -2.26 -2.64 -2.02
N PRO A 77 -2.76 -1.81 -2.95
CA PRO A 77 -1.93 -0.87 -3.70
C PRO A 77 -1.52 0.36 -2.88
N LYS A 78 -2.25 0.69 -1.80
CA LYS A 78 -2.05 1.90 -0.99
C LYS A 78 -2.26 3.18 -1.81
N CYS A 79 -1.81 4.33 -1.30
CA CYS A 79 -2.00 5.65 -1.91
C CYS A 79 -1.01 5.87 -3.07
N GLY A 80 -1.51 6.04 -4.29
CA GLY A 80 -0.74 6.16 -5.53
C GLY A 80 -0.33 7.58 -5.94
N PHE A 81 -0.46 8.57 -5.07
CA PHE A 81 -0.09 9.95 -5.37
C PHE A 81 0.55 10.66 -4.17
N LEU A 82 1.31 11.71 -4.45
CA LEU A 82 1.81 12.67 -3.46
C LEU A 82 0.78 13.78 -3.27
N PRO A 83 0.46 14.16 -2.03
CA PRO A 83 -0.47 15.25 -1.78
C PRO A 83 0.10 16.59 -2.30
N PHE A 84 -0.77 17.42 -2.87
CA PHE A 84 -0.43 18.75 -3.39
C PHE A 84 -1.09 19.88 -2.58
N SER A 85 -1.75 19.54 -1.47
CA SER A 85 -2.51 20.47 -0.64
C SER A 85 -1.70 21.69 -0.18
N ASN A 86 -2.36 22.84 -0.18
CA ASN A 86 -1.84 24.10 0.37
C ASN A 86 -2.02 24.23 1.88
N PHE A 87 -2.67 23.24 2.51
CA PHE A 87 -2.91 23.15 3.95
C PHE A 87 -1.88 22.31 4.68
N ILE A 88 -1.01 21.60 3.95
CA ILE A 88 0.19 20.97 4.53
C ILE A 88 1.09 22.07 5.09
N THR A 89 1.45 21.92 6.36
CA THR A 89 2.36 22.84 7.06
C THR A 89 3.78 22.80 6.47
N GLU A 90 4.54 23.90 6.63
CA GLU A 90 5.94 23.96 6.17
C GLU A 90 6.82 22.91 6.85
N GLU A 91 6.55 22.59 8.12
CA GLU A 91 7.23 21.52 8.85
C GLU A 91 7.00 20.15 8.21
N ASN A 92 5.81 19.93 7.65
CA ASN A 92 5.43 18.68 7.00
C ASN A 92 5.65 18.68 5.49
N TYR A 93 6.49 19.59 4.95
CA TYR A 93 6.74 19.70 3.51
C TYR A 93 7.20 18.38 2.86
N ILE A 94 7.87 17.51 3.62
CA ILE A 94 8.33 16.19 3.16
C ILE A 94 7.19 15.32 2.57
N LYS A 95 5.94 15.54 2.99
CA LYS A 95 4.74 14.88 2.43
C LYS A 95 4.60 15.11 0.93
N LYS A 96 5.09 16.24 0.40
CA LYS A 96 4.98 16.60 -1.02
C LYS A 96 6.03 15.91 -1.90
N THR A 97 7.06 15.31 -1.31
CA THR A 97 8.18 14.69 -2.05
C THR A 97 8.37 13.21 -1.71
N THR A 98 7.82 12.75 -0.59
CA THR A 98 7.94 11.37 -0.11
C THR A 98 6.57 10.74 0.06
N THR A 99 6.39 9.51 -0.44
CA THR A 99 5.10 8.83 -0.33
C THR A 99 4.71 8.53 1.11
N ARG A 100 3.41 8.62 1.39
CA ARG A 100 2.83 8.22 2.68
C ARG A 100 3.14 6.77 3.03
N PHE A 101 3.31 5.89 2.03
CA PHE A 101 3.72 4.50 2.26
C PHE A 101 5.16 4.41 2.78
N LYS A 102 6.11 5.06 2.10
CA LYS A 102 7.52 5.06 2.51
C LYS A 102 7.73 5.65 3.90
N MET A 103 7.13 6.80 4.21
CA MET A 103 7.23 7.38 5.55
C MET A 103 6.65 6.44 6.63
N HIS A 104 5.56 5.74 6.31
CA HIS A 104 4.92 4.81 7.24
C HIS A 104 5.71 3.51 7.43
N GLN A 105 6.47 3.06 6.43
CA GLN A 105 7.36 1.91 6.59
C GLN A 105 8.41 2.17 7.68
N GLU A 106 9.05 3.34 7.67
CA GLU A 106 10.00 3.72 8.72
C GLU A 106 9.35 3.80 10.10
N PHE A 107 8.14 4.36 10.17
CA PHE A 107 7.36 4.42 11.41
C PHE A 107 6.99 3.02 11.92
N LYS A 108 6.58 2.11 11.02
CA LYS A 108 6.26 0.73 11.36
C LYS A 108 7.47 -0.05 11.85
N LEU A 109 8.64 0.15 11.24
CA LEU A 109 9.88 -0.52 11.61
C LEU A 109 10.40 -0.04 12.97
N HIS A 110 10.53 1.27 13.14
CA HIS A 110 11.26 1.84 14.28
C HIS A 110 10.38 2.23 15.46
N HIS A 111 9.13 2.61 15.22
CA HIS A 111 8.23 3.07 16.28
C HIS A 111 7.23 1.98 16.70
N GLN A 112 6.56 1.33 15.74
CA GLN A 112 5.51 0.35 16.03
C GLN A 112 6.01 -1.09 16.14
N GLN A 113 7.21 -1.38 15.62
CA GLN A 113 7.78 -2.73 15.54
C GLN A 113 6.85 -3.74 14.84
N GLU A 114 6.08 -3.27 13.85
CA GLU A 114 5.10 -4.08 13.09
C GLU A 114 5.73 -4.85 11.92
N ILE A 115 6.92 -4.45 11.49
CA ILE A 115 7.64 -5.02 10.35
C ILE A 115 9.12 -5.22 10.70
N SER A 116 9.77 -6.19 10.04
CA SER A 116 11.20 -6.49 10.25
C SER A 116 12.14 -5.69 9.35
N HIS A 117 11.66 -5.21 8.22
CA HIS A 117 12.41 -4.48 7.19
C HIS A 117 11.47 -3.52 6.45
N VAL A 118 12.03 -2.46 5.88
CA VAL A 118 11.31 -1.54 5.00
C VAL A 118 11.05 -2.21 3.66
N SER A 119 9.81 -2.16 3.17
CA SER A 119 9.45 -2.70 1.86
C SER A 119 10.13 -1.92 0.73
N GLU A 120 10.56 -2.65 -0.30
CA GLU A 120 11.06 -2.10 -1.56
C GLU A 120 9.95 -1.53 -2.45
N TYR A 121 8.68 -1.76 -2.10
CA TYR A 121 7.53 -1.36 -2.90
C TYR A 121 7.27 0.15 -2.80
N ASP A 122 7.12 0.80 -3.96
CA ASP A 122 6.59 2.17 -4.05
C ASP A 122 5.24 2.16 -4.79
N PRO A 123 4.14 2.63 -4.15
CA PRO A 123 2.86 2.79 -4.83
C PRO A 123 2.93 3.63 -6.11
N ILE A 124 3.79 4.66 -6.18
CA ILE A 124 3.86 5.51 -7.39
C ILE A 124 4.29 4.70 -8.60
N ASP A 125 5.16 3.69 -8.44
CA ASP A 125 5.57 2.81 -9.52
C ASP A 125 4.38 1.99 -10.06
N LEU A 126 3.51 1.49 -9.16
CA LEU A 126 2.31 0.74 -9.52
C LEU A 126 1.25 1.62 -10.22
N PHE A 127 1.12 2.88 -9.81
CA PHE A 127 0.17 3.85 -10.37
C PHE A 127 0.76 4.72 -11.50
N SER A 128 1.98 4.42 -11.95
CA SER A 128 2.72 5.24 -12.91
C SER A 128 2.11 5.30 -14.32
N GLY A 129 1.25 4.34 -14.67
CA GLY A 129 0.78 4.17 -16.05
C GLY A 129 1.87 3.70 -17.02
N SER A 130 3.00 3.20 -16.52
CA SER A 130 4.11 2.63 -17.29
C SER A 130 4.27 1.14 -16.98
N GLU A 131 4.24 0.28 -18.00
CA GLU A 131 4.36 -1.17 -17.84
C GLU A 131 5.67 -1.58 -17.12
N ASP A 132 6.79 -0.91 -17.43
CA ASP A 132 8.09 -1.19 -16.81
C ASP A 132 8.13 -0.83 -15.32
N MET A 133 7.51 0.29 -14.94
CA MET A 133 7.43 0.71 -13.53
C MET A 133 6.44 -0.16 -12.75
N ILE A 134 5.31 -0.54 -13.36
CA ILE A 134 4.39 -1.52 -12.78
C ILE A 134 5.10 -2.85 -12.55
N LEU A 135 5.90 -3.33 -13.51
CA LEU A 135 6.68 -4.56 -13.34
C LEU A 135 7.70 -4.44 -12.21
N ARG A 136 8.36 -3.28 -12.06
CA ARG A 136 9.24 -3.01 -10.91
C ARG A 136 8.47 -3.12 -9.60
N ALA A 137 7.31 -2.48 -9.50
CA ALA A 137 6.44 -2.57 -8.33
C ALA A 137 6.04 -4.01 -8.02
N MET A 138 5.69 -4.81 -9.03
CA MET A 138 5.37 -6.23 -8.85
C MET A 138 6.56 -7.04 -8.34
N LYS A 139 7.78 -6.76 -8.80
CA LYS A 139 9.00 -7.39 -8.30
C LYS A 139 9.27 -7.00 -6.84
N SER A 140 9.15 -5.73 -6.50
CA SER A 140 9.28 -5.26 -5.11
C SER A 140 8.24 -5.88 -4.17
N LEU A 141 7.00 -6.02 -4.63
CA LEU A 141 5.92 -6.72 -3.91
C LEU A 141 6.21 -8.22 -3.77
N PHE A 142 6.86 -8.84 -4.75
CA PHE A 142 7.30 -10.22 -4.62
C PHE A 142 8.46 -10.36 -3.62
N HIS A 143 9.44 -9.47 -3.58
CA HIS A 143 10.54 -9.58 -2.61
C HIS A 143 10.12 -9.23 -1.19
N THR A 144 9.28 -8.20 -1.02
CA THR A 144 8.84 -7.69 0.29
C THR A 144 7.30 -7.64 0.37
N PRO A 145 6.63 -8.81 0.35
CA PRO A 145 5.16 -8.87 0.21
C PRO A 145 4.39 -8.25 1.36
N GLN A 146 4.91 -8.32 2.60
CA GLN A 146 4.27 -7.82 3.80
C GLN A 146 2.76 -8.15 3.83
N ASN A 147 1.88 -7.16 3.90
CA ASN A 147 0.42 -7.34 3.76
C ASN A 147 -0.11 -6.79 2.43
N ASN A 148 0.78 -6.56 1.48
CA ASN A 148 0.53 -5.90 0.22
C ASN A 148 0.37 -6.87 -0.95
N PHE A 149 0.88 -8.10 -0.85
CA PHE A 149 0.84 -9.06 -1.95
C PHE A 149 0.59 -10.49 -1.48
N ARG A 150 -0.38 -11.15 -2.12
CA ARG A 150 -0.69 -12.57 -1.92
C ARG A 150 -0.97 -13.23 -3.26
N VAL A 151 -0.70 -14.54 -3.34
CA VAL A 151 -1.06 -15.37 -4.50
C VAL A 151 -1.85 -16.58 -4.03
N PHE A 152 -2.91 -16.89 -4.77
CA PHE A 152 -3.81 -18.01 -4.55
C PHE A 152 -3.81 -18.91 -5.78
N LEU A 153 -3.80 -20.23 -5.56
CA LEU A 153 -4.00 -21.26 -6.58
C LEU A 153 -5.27 -22.02 -6.24
N ASP A 154 -6.27 -21.94 -7.13
CA ASP A 154 -7.58 -22.57 -6.97
C ASP A 154 -8.24 -22.27 -5.60
N GLY A 155 -8.05 -21.02 -5.13
CA GLY A 155 -8.55 -20.52 -3.84
C GLY A 155 -7.69 -20.82 -2.63
N ALA A 156 -6.67 -21.67 -2.74
CA ALA A 156 -5.70 -21.91 -1.68
C ALA A 156 -4.56 -20.89 -1.73
N LEU A 157 -4.21 -20.29 -0.58
CA LEU A 157 -3.05 -19.38 -0.49
C LEU A 157 -1.75 -20.16 -0.73
N VAL A 158 -0.96 -19.73 -1.72
CA VAL A 158 0.34 -20.34 -2.07
C VAL A 158 1.53 -19.40 -1.85
N PHE A 159 1.28 -18.10 -1.68
CA PHE A 159 2.32 -17.11 -1.39
C PHE A 159 1.75 -15.90 -0.63
N GLY A 160 2.54 -15.35 0.29
CA GLY A 160 2.11 -14.28 1.20
C GLY A 160 1.52 -14.82 2.50
N GLY A 161 0.88 -13.94 3.29
CA GLY A 161 0.54 -14.23 4.69
C GLY A 161 -0.94 -14.34 4.97
N LEU A 162 -1.34 -15.35 5.73
CA LEU A 162 -2.69 -15.46 6.29
C LEU A 162 -2.91 -14.38 7.34
N GLY A 163 -3.74 -13.37 7.03
CA GLY A 163 -4.23 -12.38 8.00
C GLY A 163 -3.18 -11.43 8.62
N GLY A 164 -1.89 -11.58 8.35
CA GLY A 164 -0.79 -10.75 8.85
C GLY A 164 0.13 -10.22 7.75
N GLY A 165 1.14 -9.45 8.13
CA GLY A 165 2.29 -9.19 7.26
C GLY A 165 3.20 -10.41 7.22
N THR A 166 3.85 -10.67 6.08
CA THR A 166 4.90 -11.69 5.97
C THR A 166 6.29 -11.10 5.99
N ALA A 167 7.26 -11.96 6.29
CA ALA A 167 8.66 -11.70 6.02
C ALA A 167 8.90 -11.54 4.51
N ASP A 168 10.11 -11.10 4.18
CA ASP A 168 10.69 -11.08 2.84
C ASP A 168 10.65 -12.49 2.24
N THR A 169 10.64 -12.55 0.92
CA THR A 169 10.66 -13.82 0.21
C THR A 169 12.05 -14.43 0.28
N ASP A 170 12.17 -15.48 1.08
CA ASP A 170 13.35 -16.33 1.12
C ASP A 170 13.38 -17.34 -0.06
N VAL A 171 14.52 -18.01 -0.22
CA VAL A 171 14.73 -18.97 -1.30
C VAL A 171 13.70 -20.12 -1.29
N PRO A 172 13.40 -20.77 -0.15
CA PRO A 172 12.35 -21.79 -0.09
C PRO A 172 10.97 -21.28 -0.53
N THR A 173 10.57 -20.08 -0.10
CA THR A 173 9.29 -19.49 -0.48
C THR A 173 9.23 -19.18 -1.98
N ALA A 174 10.31 -18.66 -2.55
CA ALA A 174 10.42 -18.43 -3.99
C ALA A 174 10.31 -19.72 -4.80
N ILE A 175 10.98 -20.80 -4.36
CA ILE A 175 10.89 -22.13 -5.00
C ILE A 175 9.47 -22.68 -4.90
N ALA A 176 8.83 -22.58 -3.73
CA ALA A 176 7.47 -23.07 -3.54
C ALA A 176 6.46 -22.39 -4.48
N LEU A 177 6.58 -21.07 -4.70
CA LEU A 177 5.75 -20.37 -5.68
C LEU A 177 6.08 -20.79 -7.12
N GLU A 178 7.35 -20.91 -7.47
CA GLU A 178 7.80 -21.36 -8.80
C GLU A 178 7.22 -22.74 -9.16
N ASP A 179 7.20 -23.66 -8.19
CA ASP A 179 6.63 -25.00 -8.33
C ASP A 179 5.10 -24.96 -8.42
N ALA A 180 4.44 -24.15 -7.58
CA ALA A 180 2.99 -23.96 -7.64
C ALA A 180 2.50 -23.44 -9.01
N LEU A 181 3.35 -22.71 -9.74
CA LEU A 181 3.04 -22.17 -11.07
C LEU A 181 3.32 -23.16 -12.22
N GLN A 182 3.81 -24.38 -11.95
CA GLN A 182 4.26 -25.35 -12.96
C GLN A 182 3.25 -25.66 -14.06
N HIS A 183 1.98 -25.83 -13.70
CA HIS A 183 0.91 -26.18 -14.64
C HIS A 183 0.15 -24.96 -15.16
N PHE A 184 0.58 -23.76 -14.79
CA PHE A 184 -0.06 -22.50 -15.15
C PHE A 184 0.77 -21.71 -16.17
N ILE A 185 2.09 -21.58 -15.95
CA ILE A 185 3.02 -20.91 -16.87
C ILE A 185 3.91 -21.95 -17.60
N ASN A 186 3.75 -22.05 -18.91
CA ASN A 186 4.48 -22.99 -19.77
C ASN A 186 5.84 -22.41 -20.18
N VAL A 187 6.78 -22.38 -19.24
CA VAL A 187 8.18 -21.99 -19.46
C VAL A 187 9.11 -22.92 -18.68
N ARG A 188 10.41 -22.91 -19.01
CA ARG A 188 11.44 -23.67 -18.28
C ARG A 188 11.44 -23.31 -16.79
N ASP A 189 11.84 -24.28 -15.96
CA ASP A 189 12.00 -24.11 -14.52
C ASP A 189 12.91 -22.90 -14.20
N GLY A 190 12.53 -22.15 -13.17
CA GLY A 190 13.21 -20.94 -12.71
C GLY A 190 12.82 -19.67 -13.45
N LEU A 191 11.91 -19.72 -14.43
CA LEU A 191 11.40 -18.56 -15.16
C LEU A 191 9.89 -18.31 -15.00
N ARG A 192 9.16 -19.17 -14.29
CA ARG A 192 7.69 -19.08 -14.19
C ARG A 192 7.28 -17.88 -13.36
N THR A 193 7.94 -17.63 -12.25
CA THR A 193 7.66 -16.51 -11.35
C THR A 193 7.88 -15.16 -12.05
N ASP A 194 9.02 -14.96 -12.73
CA ASP A 194 9.26 -13.72 -13.48
C ASP A 194 8.24 -13.54 -14.63
N SER A 195 7.90 -14.63 -15.33
CA SER A 195 6.86 -14.61 -16.37
C SER A 195 5.47 -14.29 -15.80
N PHE A 196 5.16 -14.80 -14.61
CA PHE A 196 3.92 -14.52 -13.89
C PHE A 196 3.83 -13.06 -13.42
N LEU A 197 4.90 -12.51 -12.86
CA LEU A 197 4.93 -11.08 -12.48
C LEU A 197 4.77 -10.17 -13.71
N LYS A 198 5.37 -10.55 -14.86
CA LYS A 198 5.15 -9.88 -16.15
C LYS A 198 3.70 -9.97 -16.62
N LEU A 199 3.06 -11.15 -16.47
CA LEU A 199 1.64 -11.32 -16.77
C LEU A 199 0.79 -10.36 -15.95
N VAL A 200 0.99 -10.31 -14.63
CA VAL A 200 0.25 -9.41 -13.74
C VAL A 200 0.46 -7.94 -14.12
N ALA A 201 1.72 -7.53 -14.31
CA ALA A 201 2.06 -6.16 -14.67
C ALA A 201 1.42 -5.72 -16.00
N LYS A 202 1.55 -6.55 -17.04
CA LYS A 202 0.96 -6.30 -18.36
C LYS A 202 -0.57 -6.20 -18.29
N THR A 203 -1.19 -7.01 -17.45
CA THR A 203 -2.65 -7.01 -17.27
C THR A 203 -3.13 -5.75 -16.57
N ILE A 204 -2.45 -5.34 -15.49
CA ILE A 204 -2.74 -4.08 -14.80
C ILE A 204 -2.57 -2.89 -15.75
N PHE A 205 -1.46 -2.84 -16.50
CA PHE A 205 -1.19 -1.80 -17.48
C PHE A 205 -2.28 -1.71 -18.56
N LYS A 206 -2.66 -2.84 -19.17
CA LYS A 206 -3.65 -2.88 -20.24
C LYS A 206 -5.07 -2.55 -19.78
N SER A 207 -5.46 -3.04 -18.60
CA SER A 207 -6.82 -2.81 -18.06
C SER A 207 -7.06 -1.36 -17.64
N ARG A 208 -5.98 -0.60 -17.34
CA ARG A 208 -6.06 0.77 -16.79
C ARG A 208 -6.92 0.86 -15.54
N ILE A 209 -7.16 -0.26 -14.83
CA ILE A 209 -8.08 -0.32 -13.69
C ILE A 209 -7.62 0.57 -12.54
N LEU A 210 -6.31 0.72 -12.37
CA LEU A 210 -5.72 1.57 -11.34
C LEU A 210 -5.89 3.06 -11.64
N ASP A 211 -6.14 3.47 -12.89
CA ASP A 211 -6.46 4.87 -13.22
C ASP A 211 -7.78 5.28 -12.55
N LYS A 212 -8.80 4.40 -12.60
CA LYS A 212 -10.09 4.61 -11.91
C LYS A 212 -9.88 4.69 -10.41
N LEU A 213 -9.13 3.74 -9.82
CA LEU A 213 -8.85 3.74 -8.39
C LEU A 213 -8.11 5.03 -7.96
N LEU A 214 -7.12 5.45 -8.72
CA LEU A 214 -6.35 6.66 -8.45
C LEU A 214 -7.21 7.92 -8.48
N GLN A 215 -8.18 8.02 -9.39
CA GLN A 215 -9.14 9.12 -9.41
C GLN A 215 -9.97 9.16 -8.11
N VAL A 216 -10.38 8.00 -7.59
CA VAL A 216 -11.11 7.93 -6.32
C VAL A 216 -10.21 8.29 -5.13
N GLN A 217 -8.94 7.86 -5.13
CA GLN A 217 -7.97 8.27 -4.11
C GLN A 217 -7.75 9.79 -4.11
N LYS A 218 -7.76 10.42 -5.29
CA LYS A 218 -7.61 11.87 -5.48
C LYS A 218 -8.86 12.70 -5.16
N LEU A 219 -9.97 12.08 -4.72
CA LEU A 219 -11.08 12.82 -4.14
C LEU A 219 -10.68 13.56 -2.85
N GLU A 220 -9.60 13.11 -2.19
CA GLU A 220 -8.94 13.91 -1.16
C GLU A 220 -8.10 15.02 -1.81
N ASP A 221 -8.61 16.24 -1.75
CA ASP A 221 -7.98 17.40 -2.41
C ASP A 221 -7.10 18.22 -1.45
N ILE A 222 -7.48 18.28 -0.16
CA ILE A 222 -6.85 19.18 0.82
C ILE A 222 -5.98 18.50 1.87
N ASP A 223 -5.67 17.20 1.68
CA ASP A 223 -4.93 16.36 2.65
C ASP A 223 -5.66 16.27 4.02
N ILE A 224 -5.27 15.32 4.87
CA ILE A 224 -5.84 15.21 6.22
C ILE A 224 -5.59 16.46 7.08
N GLU A 225 -4.47 17.15 6.88
CA GLU A 225 -4.15 18.42 7.56
C GLU A 225 -5.17 19.53 7.24
N GLY A 226 -5.81 19.49 6.08
CA GLY A 226 -6.93 20.38 5.76
C GLY A 226 -8.28 19.79 6.17
N ALA A 227 -8.53 18.53 5.82
CA ALA A 227 -9.83 17.88 5.97
C ALA A 227 -10.28 17.79 7.44
N ILE A 228 -9.34 17.68 8.38
CA ILE A 228 -9.64 17.64 9.82
C ILE A 228 -10.41 18.89 10.28
N HIS A 229 -10.16 20.07 9.69
CA HIS A 229 -10.87 21.31 10.03
C HIS A 229 -12.33 21.27 9.59
N THR A 230 -12.58 20.73 8.40
CA THR A 230 -13.95 20.56 7.88
C THR A 230 -14.73 19.51 8.67
N TYR A 231 -14.05 18.46 9.16
CA TYR A 231 -14.64 17.48 10.06
C TYR A 231 -15.17 18.14 11.35
N TYR A 232 -14.37 19.00 12.00
CA TYR A 232 -14.81 19.70 13.21
C TYR A 232 -16.03 20.60 12.96
N ASN A 233 -16.12 21.24 11.79
CA ASN A 233 -17.32 21.97 11.39
C ASN A 233 -18.54 21.04 11.22
N VAL A 234 -18.35 19.88 10.56
CA VAL A 234 -19.43 18.90 10.31
C VAL A 234 -20.00 18.37 11.62
N ILE A 235 -19.16 18.04 12.60
CA ILE A 235 -19.62 17.56 13.91
C ILE A 235 -20.06 18.68 14.86
N SER A 236 -20.01 19.94 14.41
CA SER A 236 -20.36 21.13 15.20
C SER A 236 -19.59 21.25 16.52
N GLN A 237 -18.29 20.90 16.52
CA GLN A 237 -17.42 21.00 17.70
C GLN A 237 -16.29 22.02 17.48
N PRO A 238 -15.79 22.66 18.56
CA PRO A 238 -14.62 23.54 18.45
C PRO A 238 -13.40 22.78 17.92
N CYS A 239 -12.79 23.31 16.86
CA CYS A 239 -11.60 22.70 16.28
C CYS A 239 -10.42 22.69 17.26
N THR A 240 -9.97 21.49 17.64
CA THR A 240 -8.86 21.30 18.57
C THR A 240 -7.51 21.56 17.91
N VAL A 241 -7.39 21.28 16.61
CA VAL A 241 -6.18 21.49 15.80
C VAL A 241 -5.80 22.97 15.73
N CYS A 242 -6.77 23.87 15.61
CA CYS A 242 -6.50 25.32 15.57
C CYS A 242 -5.80 25.87 16.82
N LYS A 243 -5.78 25.14 17.94
CA LYS A 243 -5.11 25.55 19.17
C LYS A 243 -3.59 25.40 19.10
N SER A 244 -3.07 24.49 18.28
CA SER A 244 -1.64 24.18 18.16
C SER A 244 -0.93 24.89 17.01
N VAL A 245 -1.64 25.70 16.22
CA VAL A 245 -1.12 26.25 14.96
C VAL A 245 -0.54 27.66 15.11
N ASN A 246 0.60 27.93 14.44
CA ASN A 246 1.27 29.23 14.41
C ASN A 246 0.44 30.33 13.70
N ARG A 247 0.68 31.61 14.03
CA ARG A 247 -0.11 32.77 13.55
C ARG A 247 -0.25 32.88 12.03
N ASN A 248 0.77 32.51 11.25
CA ASN A 248 0.72 32.61 9.77
C ASN A 248 -0.23 31.60 9.12
N MET A 249 -0.38 30.41 9.71
CA MET A 249 -1.31 29.38 9.21
C MET A 249 -2.75 29.64 9.66
N SER A 250 -2.94 30.41 10.74
CA SER A 250 -4.27 30.81 11.23
C SER A 250 -5.12 31.49 10.16
N HIS A 251 -4.53 32.35 9.30
CA HIS A 251 -5.28 32.98 8.21
C HIS A 251 -5.73 32.00 7.13
N LYS A 252 -4.88 31.03 6.74
CA LYS A 252 -5.28 29.98 5.77
C LYS A 252 -6.35 29.05 6.35
N LEU A 253 -6.20 28.62 7.59
CA LEU A 253 -7.18 27.75 8.25
C LEU A 253 -8.52 28.45 8.52
N SER A 254 -8.50 29.77 8.71
CA SER A 254 -9.73 30.56 8.87
C SER A 254 -10.64 30.50 7.63
N SER A 255 -10.11 30.23 6.43
CA SER A 255 -10.96 30.08 5.24
C SER A 255 -11.75 28.78 5.28
N LEU A 256 -11.15 27.68 5.76
CA LEU A 256 -11.83 26.38 5.93
C LEU A 256 -12.98 26.46 6.94
N HIS A 257 -12.81 27.19 8.04
CA HIS A 257 -13.88 27.41 9.02
C HIS A 257 -14.98 28.38 8.58
N ARG A 258 -14.78 29.09 7.45
CA ARG A 258 -15.79 29.97 6.84
C ARG A 258 -16.53 29.30 5.68
N LEU A 259 -16.17 28.07 5.32
CA LEU A 259 -16.84 27.34 4.26
C LEU A 259 -18.30 27.04 4.65
N PRO A 260 -19.24 27.03 3.68
CA PRO A 260 -20.58 26.54 3.91
C PRO A 260 -20.59 25.10 4.42
N PHE A 261 -21.64 24.72 5.15
CA PHE A 261 -21.76 23.36 5.71
C PHE A 261 -21.68 22.27 4.63
N ASP A 262 -22.37 22.45 3.50
CA ASP A 262 -22.37 21.48 2.39
C ASP A 262 -20.97 21.26 1.79
N GLU A 263 -20.14 22.29 1.79
CA GLU A 263 -18.75 22.22 1.37
C GLU A 263 -17.92 21.40 2.36
N CYS A 264 -18.06 21.67 3.65
CA CYS A 264 -17.38 20.93 4.71
C CYS A 264 -17.78 19.45 4.69
N LEU A 265 -19.08 19.18 4.49
CA LEU A 265 -19.62 17.83 4.38
C LEU A 265 -19.06 17.11 3.16
N ARG A 266 -18.98 17.78 2.00
CA ARG A 266 -18.41 17.21 0.79
C ARG A 266 -16.94 16.84 0.99
N ILE A 267 -16.12 17.77 1.49
CA ILE A 267 -14.69 17.54 1.73
C ILE A 267 -14.48 16.37 2.70
N THR A 268 -15.23 16.34 3.81
CA THR A 268 -15.11 15.27 4.81
C THR A 268 -15.53 13.92 4.24
N ARG A 269 -16.66 13.87 3.51
CA ARG A 269 -17.14 12.66 2.83
C ARG A 269 -16.13 12.15 1.81
N ASP A 270 -15.62 13.04 0.96
CA ASP A 270 -14.71 12.69 -0.13
C ASP A 270 -13.35 12.21 0.42
N HIS A 271 -12.90 12.77 1.55
CA HIS A 271 -11.75 12.24 2.31
C HIS A 271 -12.00 10.80 2.79
N LEU A 272 -13.17 10.49 3.36
CA LEU A 272 -13.48 9.13 3.82
C LEU A 272 -13.60 8.13 2.66
N ILE A 273 -14.16 8.55 1.52
CA ILE A 273 -14.20 7.74 0.29
C ILE A 273 -12.77 7.47 -0.21
N SER A 274 -11.93 8.50 -0.24
CA SER A 274 -10.50 8.37 -0.56
C SER A 274 -9.78 7.42 0.40
N ALA A 275 -10.05 7.50 1.71
CA ALA A 275 -9.49 6.61 2.71
C ALA A 275 -9.92 5.14 2.51
N THR A 276 -11.15 4.87 2.06
CA THR A 276 -11.56 3.53 1.60
C THR A 276 -10.75 3.09 0.38
N ALA A 277 -10.61 3.94 -0.65
CA ALA A 277 -9.84 3.61 -1.87
C ALA A 277 -8.33 3.43 -1.64
N LYS A 278 -7.75 4.07 -0.62
CA LYS A 278 -6.34 3.91 -0.22
C LYS A 278 -6.08 2.62 0.56
N ASP A 279 -7.12 1.96 1.06
CA ASP A 279 -7.02 0.80 1.96
C ASP A 279 -7.70 -0.47 1.43
N CYS A 280 -8.33 -0.40 0.25
CA CYS A 280 -8.90 -1.56 -0.45
C CYS A 280 -7.80 -2.46 -1.03
N SER A 281 -8.19 -3.68 -1.47
CA SER A 281 -7.33 -4.56 -2.25
C SER A 281 -7.91 -4.78 -3.66
N LEU A 282 -7.03 -5.03 -4.62
CA LEU A 282 -7.36 -5.47 -5.98
C LEU A 282 -7.05 -6.96 -6.10
N MET A 283 -8.04 -7.77 -6.44
CA MET A 283 -7.87 -9.15 -6.84
C MET A 283 -7.85 -9.28 -8.36
N VAL A 284 -6.83 -9.93 -8.92
CA VAL A 284 -6.74 -10.25 -10.35
C VAL A 284 -6.64 -11.76 -10.50
N ALA A 285 -7.69 -12.40 -11.00
CA ALA A 285 -7.73 -13.83 -11.23
C ALA A 285 -7.48 -14.15 -12.70
N PHE A 286 -6.69 -15.18 -12.95
CA PHE A 286 -6.26 -15.62 -14.27
C PHE A 286 -6.58 -17.08 -14.53
N ARG A 287 -6.89 -17.39 -15.78
CA ARG A 287 -7.06 -18.76 -16.26
C ARG A 287 -6.51 -18.89 -17.68
N PRO A 288 -5.74 -19.94 -18.02
CA PRO A 288 -5.27 -20.13 -19.40
C PRO A 288 -6.45 -20.23 -20.37
N GLU A 289 -6.34 -19.59 -21.53
CA GLU A 289 -7.36 -19.58 -22.59
C GLU A 289 -7.51 -20.96 -23.25
N ARG A 290 -8.65 -21.23 -23.93
CA ARG A 290 -8.83 -22.40 -24.80
C ARG A 290 -8.43 -22.04 -26.22
N ASP A 291 -7.71 -22.93 -26.88
CA ASP A 291 -7.80 -23.00 -28.34
C ASP A 291 -9.24 -23.41 -28.72
N GLY A 292 -9.97 -22.52 -29.38
CA GLY A 292 -11.13 -22.88 -30.22
C GLY A 292 -12.53 -22.96 -29.60
N TYR A 293 -12.84 -22.32 -28.47
CA TYR A 293 -14.24 -22.25 -27.97
C TYR A 293 -14.65 -20.87 -27.46
N GLY A 294 -15.47 -20.17 -28.27
CA GLY A 294 -16.45 -19.16 -27.87
C GLY A 294 -15.93 -17.88 -27.22
N THR A 295 -16.59 -16.76 -27.49
CA THR A 295 -16.40 -15.51 -26.76
C THR A 295 -16.71 -15.72 -25.28
N VAL A 296 -15.66 -15.90 -24.47
CA VAL A 296 -15.77 -15.90 -23.02
C VAL A 296 -16.01 -14.45 -22.57
N PRO A 297 -16.88 -14.18 -21.59
CA PRO A 297 -17.18 -12.80 -21.15
C PRO A 297 -16.05 -12.15 -20.33
N TYR A 298 -14.82 -12.66 -20.43
CA TYR A 298 -13.67 -12.19 -19.68
C TYR A 298 -12.67 -11.55 -20.62
N ASP A 299 -11.98 -10.52 -20.15
CA ASP A 299 -10.89 -9.90 -20.88
C ASP A 299 -9.71 -10.87 -21.02
N ASN A 300 -8.89 -10.65 -22.03
CA ASN A 300 -7.77 -11.52 -22.37
C ASN A 300 -6.44 -10.75 -22.41
N VAL A 301 -5.36 -11.43 -21.99
CA VAL A 301 -4.00 -10.94 -22.09
C VAL A 301 -3.09 -12.01 -22.67
N TYR A 302 -2.31 -11.64 -23.69
CA TYR A 302 -1.28 -12.48 -24.28
C TYR A 302 0.10 -12.17 -23.70
N LEU A 303 0.80 -13.21 -23.24
CA LEU A 303 2.15 -13.13 -22.68
C LEU A 303 3.18 -13.62 -23.71
N ASP A 304 3.94 -12.68 -24.29
CA ASP A 304 4.87 -12.97 -25.39
C ASP A 304 6.00 -13.93 -24.99
N SER A 305 6.46 -13.87 -23.73
CA SER A 305 7.57 -14.70 -23.24
C SER A 305 7.25 -16.19 -23.19
N THR A 306 5.97 -16.56 -23.07
CA THR A 306 5.53 -17.95 -22.99
C THR A 306 4.60 -18.36 -24.13
N LYS A 307 4.21 -17.41 -24.99
CA LYS A 307 3.24 -17.58 -26.08
C LYS A 307 1.91 -18.14 -25.58
N GLN A 308 1.49 -17.73 -24.38
CA GLN A 308 0.23 -18.14 -23.77
C GLN A 308 -0.73 -16.96 -23.68
N SER A 309 -2.02 -17.23 -23.87
CA SER A 309 -3.11 -16.31 -23.58
C SER A 309 -3.80 -16.68 -22.28
N PHE A 310 -4.21 -15.68 -21.51
CA PHE A 310 -4.90 -15.82 -20.24
C PHE A 310 -6.15 -14.97 -20.23
N ASN A 311 -7.27 -15.59 -19.86
CA ASN A 311 -8.47 -14.85 -19.49
C ASN A 311 -8.31 -14.34 -18.07
N TYR A 312 -8.74 -13.11 -17.80
CA TYR A 312 -8.66 -12.52 -16.48
C TYR A 312 -9.96 -11.83 -16.05
N LYS A 313 -10.14 -11.73 -14.74
CA LYS A 313 -11.14 -10.86 -14.10
C LYS A 313 -10.49 -10.07 -12.98
N MET A 314 -11.04 -8.89 -12.72
CA MET A 314 -10.54 -7.97 -11.69
C MET A 314 -11.67 -7.57 -10.76
N SER A 315 -11.40 -7.56 -9.46
CA SER A 315 -12.37 -7.21 -8.43
C SER A 315 -11.71 -6.45 -7.29
N PHE A 316 -12.33 -5.34 -6.88
CA PHE A 316 -11.94 -4.62 -5.68
C PHE A 316 -12.66 -5.20 -4.46
N ILE A 317 -11.89 -5.47 -3.41
CA ILE A 317 -12.37 -5.96 -2.11
C ILE A 317 -11.98 -4.99 -1.00
N ASP A 318 -12.46 -5.20 0.23
CA ASP A 318 -12.21 -4.34 1.39
C ASP A 318 -12.67 -2.89 1.19
N LEU A 319 -13.85 -2.72 0.59
CA LEU A 319 -14.47 -1.43 0.26
C LEU A 319 -15.39 -0.89 1.38
N ASP A 320 -15.15 -1.31 2.62
CA ASP A 320 -15.94 -0.87 3.77
C ASP A 320 -15.85 0.64 3.96
N MET A 321 -16.99 1.24 4.30
CA MET A 321 -17.07 2.66 4.60
C MET A 321 -16.24 2.98 5.84
N LYS A 322 -15.33 3.96 5.71
CA LYS A 322 -14.59 4.46 6.87
C LYS A 322 -15.53 5.26 7.77
N ARG A 323 -15.48 4.98 9.08
CA ARG A 323 -16.26 5.69 10.10
C ARG A 323 -15.84 7.15 10.20
N LEU A 324 -16.79 8.05 10.38
CA LEU A 324 -16.55 9.49 10.49
C LEU A 324 -15.60 9.83 11.65
N GLU A 325 -15.74 9.14 12.78
CA GLU A 325 -14.89 9.34 13.97
C GLU A 325 -13.40 9.01 13.72
N LYS A 326 -13.06 8.29 12.64
CA LYS A 326 -11.66 8.00 12.32
C LYS A 326 -10.88 9.23 11.82
N MET A 327 -11.54 10.35 11.50
CA MET A 327 -10.86 11.57 11.04
C MET A 327 -9.79 12.05 12.04
N GLU A 328 -10.10 12.04 13.34
CA GLU A 328 -9.13 12.40 14.39
C GLU A 328 -7.94 11.43 14.41
N HIS A 329 -8.22 10.13 14.39
CA HIS A 329 -7.19 9.10 14.32
C HIS A 329 -6.30 9.23 13.07
N TYR A 330 -6.89 9.54 11.91
CA TYR A 330 -6.12 9.74 10.68
C TYR A 330 -5.20 10.94 10.78
N TYR A 331 -5.67 12.04 11.38
CA TYR A 331 -4.84 13.21 11.63
C TYR A 331 -3.70 12.90 12.60
N GLU A 332 -3.98 12.28 13.75
CA GLU A 332 -2.96 11.91 14.74
C GLU A 332 -1.91 10.96 14.15
N LEU A 333 -2.35 9.93 13.42
CA LEU A 333 -1.45 8.97 12.78
C LEU A 333 -0.58 9.65 11.72
N ASP A 334 -1.15 10.56 10.94
CA ASP A 334 -0.39 11.32 9.94
C ASP A 334 0.69 12.20 10.59
N GLN A 335 0.33 12.95 11.64
CA GLN A 335 1.30 13.77 12.38
C GLN A 335 2.40 12.91 13.03
N GLY A 336 2.06 11.75 13.60
CA GLY A 336 3.04 10.83 14.17
C GLY A 336 4.04 10.30 13.13
N ILE A 337 3.55 9.93 11.94
CA ILE A 337 4.39 9.40 10.86
C ILE A 337 5.30 10.47 10.28
N VAL A 338 4.76 11.64 9.98
CA VAL A 338 5.54 12.71 9.35
C VAL A 338 6.53 13.30 10.34
N GLY A 339 6.12 13.51 11.60
CA GLY A 339 7.01 13.95 12.67
C GLY A 339 8.18 13.01 12.89
N TRP A 340 7.92 11.69 12.94
CA TRP A 340 8.99 10.68 13.04
C TRP A 340 9.94 10.72 11.84
N TYR A 341 9.39 10.77 10.63
CA TYR A 341 10.20 10.75 9.41
C TYR A 341 11.08 11.99 9.27
N ASN A 342 10.57 13.16 9.65
CA ASN A 342 11.36 14.40 9.73
C ASN A 342 12.51 14.29 10.73
N GLN A 343 12.24 13.76 11.94
CA GLN A 343 13.27 13.55 12.95
C GLN A 343 14.37 12.61 12.42
N MET A 344 13.98 11.50 11.79
CA MET A 344 14.90 10.53 11.20
C MET A 344 15.83 11.18 10.16
N ILE A 345 15.29 12.01 9.24
CA ILE A 345 16.09 12.71 8.22
C ILE A 345 17.07 13.68 8.89
N HIS A 346 16.60 14.48 9.86
CA HIS A 346 17.46 15.42 10.59
C HIS A 346 18.60 14.70 11.35
N ASP A 347 18.32 13.55 11.95
CA ASP A 347 19.34 12.76 12.64
C ASP A 347 20.37 12.19 11.64
N GLN A 348 19.93 11.75 10.46
CA GLN A 348 20.84 11.32 9.40
C GLN A 348 21.72 12.47 8.91
N GLU A 349 21.16 13.64 8.60
CA GLU A 349 21.91 14.81 8.13
C GLU A 349 22.89 15.35 9.19
N SER A 350 22.49 15.36 10.46
CA SER A 350 23.34 15.79 11.57
C SER A 350 24.51 14.82 11.80
N ASN A 351 24.29 13.52 11.62
CA ASN A 351 25.34 12.51 11.71
C ASN A 351 26.29 12.56 10.50
N HIS A 352 25.78 12.78 9.28
CA HIS A 352 26.60 12.99 8.09
C HIS A 352 27.46 14.25 8.20
N SER A 353 26.90 15.36 8.70
CA SER A 353 27.65 16.61 8.88
C SER A 353 28.70 16.53 10.00
N LYS A 354 28.43 15.78 11.09
CA LYS A 354 29.43 15.45 12.13
C LYS A 354 30.55 14.57 11.56
N GLY A 355 30.22 13.55 10.78
CA GLY A 355 31.19 12.69 10.10
C GLY A 355 32.08 13.46 9.11
N ALA A 356 31.49 14.36 8.32
CA ALA A 356 32.20 15.21 7.38
C ALA A 356 33.13 16.21 8.10
N LYS A 357 32.69 16.81 9.23
CA LYS A 357 33.53 17.68 10.07
C LYS A 357 34.70 16.92 10.70
N LEU A 358 34.49 15.68 11.16
CA LEU A 358 35.54 14.82 11.70
C LEU A 358 36.56 14.40 10.63
N CYS A 359 36.11 14.16 9.41
CA CYS A 359 36.98 13.85 8.28
C CYS A 359 37.83 15.07 7.90
N LYS A 360 37.21 16.26 7.85
CA LYS A 360 37.91 17.52 7.55
C LYS A 360 38.96 17.87 8.62
N SER A 361 38.64 17.73 9.90
CA SER A 361 39.62 17.99 10.98
C SER A 361 40.80 17.01 10.97
N ARG A 362 40.60 15.76 10.54
CA ARG A 362 41.69 14.79 10.34
C ARG A 362 42.57 15.12 9.14
N VAL A 363 41.99 15.62 8.05
CA VAL A 363 42.74 16.07 6.87
C VAL A 363 43.53 17.34 7.18
N ASP A 364 42.93 18.30 7.88
CA ASP A 364 43.61 19.53 8.30
C ASP A 364 44.76 19.23 9.27
N ALA A 365 44.55 18.34 10.26
CA ALA A 365 45.61 17.89 11.17
C ALA A 365 46.75 17.11 10.48
N ALA A 366 46.45 16.37 9.39
CA ALA A 366 47.46 15.70 8.59
C ALA A 366 48.25 16.69 7.70
N SER A 367 47.61 17.77 7.27
CA SER A 367 48.20 18.85 6.48
C SER A 367 49.18 19.68 7.31
N ASP A 368 48.80 20.03 8.54
CA ASP A 368 49.66 20.73 9.51
C ASP A 368 50.90 19.91 9.90
N ARG A 369 50.76 18.58 10.04
CA ARG A 369 51.92 17.70 10.29
C ARG A 369 52.88 17.65 9.10
N ARG A 370 52.38 17.71 7.85
CA ARG A 370 53.22 17.77 6.65
C ARG A 370 53.96 19.11 6.54
N LEU A 371 53.28 20.22 6.81
CA LEU A 371 53.90 21.56 6.82
C LEU A 371 55.01 21.68 7.88
N ASN A 372 54.78 21.18 9.10
CA ASN A 372 55.81 21.16 10.15
C ASN A 372 56.99 20.24 9.81
N SER A 373 56.75 19.09 9.14
CA SER A 373 57.84 18.21 8.70
C SER A 373 58.71 18.81 7.58
N GLN A 374 58.14 19.64 6.70
CA GLN A 374 58.88 20.33 5.64
C GLN A 374 59.67 21.54 6.18
N ALA A 375 59.15 22.24 7.18
CA ALA A 375 59.87 23.30 7.87
C ALA A 375 61.10 22.78 8.64
N SER A 376 61.04 21.58 9.22
CA SER A 376 62.21 20.94 9.87
C SER A 376 63.26 20.43 8.87
N ALA A 377 62.88 20.13 7.63
CA ALA A 377 63.80 19.65 6.60
C ALA A 377 64.59 20.77 5.90
N GLN A 378 64.10 22.02 5.91
CA GLN A 378 64.81 23.16 5.32
C GLN A 378 65.89 23.78 6.23
N ILE A 379 65.94 23.41 7.51
CA ILE A 379 66.96 23.90 8.45
C ILE A 379 68.31 23.14 8.31
N PHE A 380 68.33 22.01 7.58
CA PHE A 380 69.53 21.17 7.43
C PHE A 380 70.31 21.35 6.10
N HIS A 381 69.96 22.33 5.26
CA HIS A 381 70.67 22.58 3.99
C HIS A 381 71.24 23.98 3.79
N SER A 382 71.46 24.72 4.88
CA SER A 382 72.29 25.93 4.87
C SER A 382 73.27 25.92 6.04
N ALA A 383 74.34 25.14 5.89
CA ALA A 383 75.58 25.22 6.65
C ALA A 383 76.74 24.87 5.72
#